data_AF-A0A1Z1WSB0-F1
#
_entry.id   AF-A0A1Z1WSB0-F1
#
_cell.length_a   1.000
_cell.length_b   1.000
_cell.length_c   1.000
_cell.angle_alpha   90.00
_cell.angle_beta   90.00
_cell.angle_gamma   90.00
#
_symmetry.space_group_name_H-M   'P 1'
#
loop_
_entity.id
_entity.type
_entity.pdbx_description
1 polymer ?
#
loop_
_entity_poly.entity_id
_entity_poly.type
_entity_poly.pdbx_seq_one_letter_code
_entity_poly.pdbx_strand_id
1 'polypeptide(L)'
;MQGVVAGEPRIVIEHVTRIHPSCAPDWPTPPDGDGAHRVLIEGRPRIAVTVEASDEGENRSAGGNATAVGRLVGAIDWLAAAEPGLYDALDVPLRPAVGSLGRKLP
;
A
#
# COMPACT_ATOMS: atom_id res chain seq x y z
N MET A 1 -10.01 -2.27 11.94
CA MET A 1 -9.75 -3.69 12.32
C MET A 1 -8.58 -3.71 13.31
N GLN A 2 -8.56 -4.65 14.26
CA GLN A 2 -7.45 -4.83 15.20
C GLN A 2 -7.01 -6.29 15.27
N GLY A 3 -5.69 -6.52 15.23
CA GLY A 3 -5.05 -7.77 15.64
C GLY A 3 -4.60 -7.65 17.09
N VAL A 4 -5.08 -8.54 17.96
CA VAL A 4 -4.86 -8.52 19.41
C VAL A 4 -3.94 -9.67 19.82
N VAL A 5 -2.91 -9.39 20.61
CA VAL A 5 -1.99 -10.38 21.17
C VAL A 5 -1.95 -10.18 22.69
N ALA A 6 -2.18 -11.25 23.45
CA ALA A 6 -2.22 -11.20 24.92
C ALA A 6 -3.18 -10.13 25.50
N GLY A 7 -4.32 -9.90 24.83
CA GLY A 7 -5.32 -8.93 25.26
C GLY A 7 -5.05 -7.48 24.82
N GLU A 8 -3.93 -7.21 24.16
CA GLU A 8 -3.56 -5.87 23.70
C GLU A 8 -3.59 -5.76 22.16
N PRO A 9 -4.18 -4.70 21.58
CA PRO A 9 -4.07 -4.42 20.15
C PRO A 9 -2.61 -4.19 19.75
N ARG A 10 -2.10 -4.99 18.82
CA ARG A 10 -0.73 -4.89 18.29
C ARG A 10 -0.66 -4.42 16.85
N ILE A 11 -1.70 -4.70 16.08
CA ILE A 11 -1.83 -4.27 14.68
C ILE A 11 -3.19 -3.59 14.55
N VAL A 12 -3.21 -2.33 14.13
CA VAL A 12 -4.45 -1.58 13.89
C VAL A 12 -4.48 -1.16 12.43
N ILE A 13 -5.57 -1.48 11.75
CA ILE A 13 -5.78 -1.11 10.35
C ILE A 13 -7.03 -0.24 10.29
N GLU A 14 -6.85 0.96 9.75
CA GLU A 14 -7.91 1.92 9.43
C GLU A 14 -7.99 2.07 7.92
N HIS A 15 -9.20 2.04 7.38
CA HIS A 15 -9.47 2.32 5.96
C HIS A 15 -10.47 3.46 5.90
N VAL A 16 -10.00 4.65 5.52
CA VAL A 16 -10.79 5.87 5.52
C VAL A 16 -11.05 6.29 4.08
N THR A 17 -12.31 6.30 3.68
CA THR A 17 -12.77 6.90 2.42
C THR A 17 -13.69 8.06 2.75
N ARG A 18 -13.30 9.26 2.35
CA ARG A 18 -14.04 10.49 2.65
C ARG A 18 -14.68 11.06 1.38
N ILE A 19 -15.99 11.26 1.42
CA ILE A 19 -16.75 11.78 0.26
C ILE A 19 -16.64 13.30 0.09
N HIS A 20 -16.37 14.03 1.18
CA HIS A 20 -16.21 15.48 1.19
C HIS A 20 -15.36 15.91 2.39
N PRO A 21 -14.51 16.95 2.30
CA PRO A 21 -13.60 17.36 3.38
C PRO A 21 -14.29 17.66 4.72
N SER A 22 -15.56 18.08 4.72
CA SER A 22 -16.32 18.39 5.93
C SER A 22 -16.90 17.17 6.67
N CYS A 23 -16.97 16.00 6.04
CA CYS A 23 -17.47 14.79 6.70
C CYS A 23 -16.41 14.26 7.66
N ALA A 24 -16.77 13.92 8.90
CA ALA A 24 -15.87 13.33 9.92
C ALA A 24 -14.47 13.98 10.00
N PRO A 25 -14.39 15.30 10.23
CA PRO A 25 -13.14 16.07 10.17
C PRO A 25 -12.12 15.68 11.24
N ASP A 26 -12.56 14.95 12.26
CA ASP A 26 -11.77 14.38 13.34
C ASP A 26 -11.01 13.10 12.96
N TRP A 27 -11.39 12.44 11.86
CA TRP A 27 -10.69 11.25 11.40
C TRP A 27 -9.31 11.58 10.79
N PRO A 28 -8.34 10.65 10.85
CA PRO A 28 -7.02 10.87 10.30
C PRO A 28 -7.02 11.34 8.84
N THR A 29 -6.08 12.24 8.53
CA THR A 29 -5.82 12.73 7.18
C THR A 29 -4.42 12.33 6.71
N PRO A 30 -4.20 12.20 5.40
CA PRO A 30 -2.84 12.11 4.85
C PRO A 30 -2.04 13.38 5.22
N PRO A 31 -0.69 13.33 5.17
CA PRO A 31 0.11 14.51 5.46
C PRO A 31 -0.12 15.60 4.42
N ASP A 32 -0.25 15.20 3.14
CA ASP A 32 -0.52 16.07 2.00
C ASP A 32 -1.63 15.48 1.11
N GLY A 33 -2.42 16.37 0.48
CA GLY A 33 -3.41 16.02 -0.55
C GLY A 33 -4.61 15.17 -0.06
N ASP A 34 -5.17 14.39 -0.99
CA ASP A 34 -6.50 13.77 -0.81
C ASP A 34 -6.47 12.27 -0.48
N GLY A 35 -5.30 11.63 -0.44
CA GLY A 35 -5.22 10.20 -0.11
C GLY A 35 -3.82 9.61 -0.07
N ALA A 36 -3.54 8.79 0.94
CA ALA A 36 -2.26 8.11 1.11
C ALA A 36 -2.43 6.77 1.84
N HIS A 37 -1.46 5.87 1.66
CA HIS A 37 -1.33 4.66 2.47
C HIS A 37 -0.24 4.91 3.51
N ARG A 38 -0.60 4.88 4.80
CA ARG A 38 0.33 5.16 5.89
C ARG A 38 0.53 3.92 6.76
N VAL A 39 1.80 3.62 7.04
CA VAL A 39 2.21 2.61 8.02
C VAL A 39 2.97 3.31 9.14
N LEU A 40 2.49 3.14 10.37
CA LEU A 40 3.14 3.62 11.58
C LEU A 40 3.59 2.41 12.40
N ILE A 41 4.89 2.33 12.69
CA ILE A 41 5.46 1.35 13.59
C ILE A 41 5.94 2.11 14.82
N GLU A 42 5.14 2.01 15.89
CA GLU A 42 5.45 2.61 17.18
C GLU A 42 6.48 1.76 17.93
N GLY A 43 7.47 2.42 18.55
CA GLY A 43 8.58 1.74 19.21
C GLY A 43 9.85 2.57 19.24
N ARG A 44 11.00 1.89 19.33
CA ARG A 44 12.32 2.50 19.29
C ARG A 44 13.21 1.71 18.31
N PRO A 45 13.46 2.22 17.09
CA PRO A 45 13.00 3.50 16.56
C PRO A 45 11.50 3.52 16.26
N ARG A 46 10.90 4.72 16.27
CA ARG A 46 9.59 4.95 15.66
C ARG A 46 9.77 5.11 14.16
N ILE A 47 8.99 4.38 13.37
CA ILE A 47 9.04 4.42 11.90
C ILE A 47 7.69 4.87 11.37
N ALA A 48 7.70 5.86 10.48
CA ALA A 48 6.51 6.31 9.77
C ALA A 48 6.80 6.30 8.27
N VAL A 49 5.97 5.56 7.52
CA VAL A 49 6.05 5.50 6.06
C VAL A 49 4.71 5.95 5.51
N THR A 50 4.73 6.94 4.62
CA THR A 50 3.55 7.35 3.85
C THR A 50 3.86 7.12 2.38
N VAL A 51 2.98 6.40 1.69
CA VAL A 51 3.08 6.11 0.27
C VAL A 51 1.92 6.79 -0.43
N GLU A 52 2.27 7.62 -1.41
CA GLU A 52 1.33 8.37 -2.24
C GLU A 52 1.55 7.93 -3.68
N ALA A 53 0.48 7.44 -4.31
CA ALA A 53 0.47 7.09 -5.72
C ALA A 53 -0.59 7.95 -6.39
N SER A 54 -0.21 8.57 -7.50
CA SER A 54 -1.10 9.35 -8.36
C SER A 54 -0.90 8.90 -9.80
N ASP A 55 -1.96 8.99 -10.59
CA ASP A 55 -1.92 8.74 -12.04
C ASP A 55 -2.71 9.84 -12.75
N GLU A 56 -3.27 9.58 -13.94
CA GLU A 56 -4.14 10.46 -14.75
C GLU A 56 -4.74 11.63 -13.97
N GLY A 57 -4.25 12.85 -14.24
CA GLY A 57 -4.76 14.07 -13.63
C GLY A 57 -4.51 14.17 -12.11
N GLU A 58 -3.44 13.58 -11.61
CA GLU A 58 -3.04 13.54 -10.18
C GLU A 58 -4.00 12.75 -9.27
N ASN A 59 -4.84 11.89 -9.86
CA ASN A 59 -5.84 11.14 -9.13
C ASN A 59 -5.20 10.05 -8.25
N ARG A 60 -5.37 10.18 -6.92
CA ARG A 60 -4.83 9.25 -5.92
C ARG A 60 -5.44 7.84 -6.02
N SER A 61 -6.73 7.75 -6.32
CA SER A 61 -7.42 6.46 -6.49
C SER A 61 -6.92 5.74 -7.74
N ALA A 62 -6.65 6.47 -8.83
CA ALA A 62 -6.07 5.89 -10.04
C ALA A 62 -4.67 5.34 -9.76
N GLY A 63 -3.82 6.10 -9.05
CA GLY A 63 -2.50 5.62 -8.63
C GLY A 63 -2.56 4.37 -7.76
N GLY A 64 -3.48 4.33 -6.78
CA GLY A 64 -3.73 3.13 -5.96
C GLY A 64 -4.10 1.91 -6.82
N ASN A 65 -5.05 2.07 -7.74
CA ASN A 65 -5.45 1.00 -8.66
C ASN A 65 -4.29 0.52 -9.54
N ALA A 66 -3.48 1.45 -10.08
CA ALA A 66 -2.31 1.12 -10.88
C ALA A 66 -1.30 0.27 -10.09
N THR A 67 -1.03 0.62 -8.83
CA THR A 67 -0.12 -0.18 -7.98
C THR A 67 -0.69 -1.56 -7.65
N ALA A 68 -1.99 -1.67 -7.41
CA ALA A 68 -2.67 -2.95 -7.19
C ALA A 68 -2.59 -3.85 -8.42
N VAL A 69 -2.88 -3.31 -9.61
CA VAL A 69 -2.75 -4.04 -10.88
C VAL A 69 -1.30 -4.43 -11.14
N GLY A 70 -0.35 -3.53 -10.92
CA GLY A 70 1.08 -3.82 -11.06
C GLY A 70 1.53 -4.99 -10.18
N ARG A 71 1.01 -5.07 -8.95
CA ARG A 71 1.27 -6.19 -8.03
C ARG A 71 0.71 -7.53 -8.54
N LEU A 72 -0.47 -7.51 -9.16
CA LEU A 72 -1.13 -8.70 -9.73
C LEU A 72 -0.42 -9.17 -11.00
N VAL A 73 -0.16 -8.26 -11.94
CA VAL A 73 0.54 -8.57 -13.19
C VAL A 73 1.96 -9.06 -12.91
N GLY A 74 2.65 -8.43 -11.96
CA GLY A 74 3.98 -8.86 -11.52
C GLY A 74 4.01 -10.23 -10.83
N ALA A 75 2.86 -10.82 -10.50
CA ALA A 75 2.77 -12.15 -9.91
C ALA A 75 2.56 -13.28 -10.94
N ILE A 76 2.22 -12.95 -12.20
CA ILE A 76 1.72 -13.93 -13.18
C ILE A 76 2.70 -15.10 -13.40
N ASP A 77 3.98 -14.84 -13.68
CA ASP A 77 4.92 -15.95 -13.98
C ASP A 77 5.18 -16.83 -12.74
N TRP A 78 5.14 -16.24 -11.55
CA TRP A 78 5.28 -17.01 -10.31
C TRP A 78 4.06 -17.92 -10.12
N LEU A 79 2.85 -17.37 -10.29
CA LEU A 79 1.62 -18.15 -10.14
C LEU A 79 1.50 -19.24 -11.21
N ALA A 80 1.94 -18.96 -12.44
CA ALA A 80 1.91 -19.92 -13.54
C ALA A 80 2.83 -21.14 -13.32
N ALA A 81 3.88 -21.00 -12.50
CA ALA A 81 4.80 -22.07 -12.14
C ALA A 81 4.44 -22.76 -10.80
N ALA A 82 3.43 -22.26 -10.09
CA ALA A 82 3.03 -22.79 -8.79
C ALA A 82 2.06 -23.98 -8.95
N GLU A 83 2.12 -24.94 -8.03
CA GLU A 83 1.17 -26.05 -7.98
C GLU A 83 -0.24 -25.54 -7.63
N PRO A 84 -1.32 -26.29 -7.92
CA PRO A 84 -2.67 -25.91 -7.51
C PRO A 84 -2.78 -25.74 -5.97
N GLY A 85 -3.34 -24.62 -5.52
CA GLY A 85 -3.48 -24.33 -4.09
C GLY A 85 -4.08 -22.95 -3.80
N LEU A 86 -4.26 -22.65 -2.51
CA LEU A 86 -4.59 -21.32 -2.02
C LEU A 86 -3.31 -20.65 -1.54
N TYR A 87 -3.03 -19.46 -2.06
CA TYR A 87 -1.86 -18.67 -1.72
C TYR A 87 -2.27 -17.36 -1.06
N ASP A 88 -1.48 -16.91 -0.09
CA ASP A 88 -1.59 -15.61 0.55
C ASP A 88 -0.71 -14.57 -0.17
N ALA A 89 -1.01 -13.29 0.05
CA ALA A 89 -0.23 -12.16 -0.47
C ALA A 89 1.26 -12.21 -0.05
N LEU A 90 1.57 -12.85 1.10
CA LEU A 90 2.94 -13.06 1.58
C LEU A 90 3.70 -14.15 0.82
N ASP A 91 3.00 -15.10 0.17
CA ASP A 91 3.65 -16.13 -0.66
C ASP A 91 4.16 -15.57 -1.98
N VAL A 92 3.49 -14.52 -2.48
CA VAL A 92 3.79 -13.95 -3.77
C VAL A 92 5.09 -13.12 -3.68
N PRO A 93 6.15 -13.44 -4.46
CA PRO A 93 7.45 -12.80 -4.32
C PRO A 93 7.41 -11.28 -4.51
N LEU A 94 8.11 -10.55 -3.63
CA LEU A 94 8.42 -9.14 -3.85
C LEU A 94 9.54 -9.05 -4.88
N ARG A 95 9.16 -8.98 -6.17
CA ARG A 95 10.14 -8.77 -7.24
C ARG A 95 10.77 -7.39 -7.05
N PRO A 96 12.10 -7.29 -6.86
CA PRO A 96 12.76 -5.99 -6.97
C PRO A 96 12.49 -5.45 -8.38
N ALA A 97 12.40 -4.13 -8.52
CA ALA A 97 12.27 -3.52 -9.84
C ALA A 97 13.39 -4.03 -10.76
N VAL A 98 13.03 -4.78 -11.79
CA VAL A 98 13.97 -5.27 -12.82
C VAL A 98 14.06 -4.22 -13.91
N GLY A 99 15.16 -3.47 -13.93
CA GLY A 99 15.42 -2.44 -14.92
C GLY A 99 15.82 -1.09 -14.31
N SER A 100 17.08 -0.74 -14.51
CA SER A 100 17.58 0.61 -14.72
C SER A 100 17.05 1.73 -13.79
N LEU A 101 17.73 1.94 -12.66
CA LEU A 101 18.16 3.31 -12.28
C LEU A 101 19.23 3.85 -13.27
N GLY A 102 19.12 3.49 -14.55
CA GLY A 102 19.96 3.94 -15.63
C GLY A 102 19.53 5.34 -16.01
N ARG A 103 20.43 6.26 -15.69
CA ARG A 103 20.55 7.59 -16.27
C ARG A 103 20.01 7.62 -17.70
N LYS A 104 19.04 8.50 -17.99
CA LYS A 104 18.69 8.85 -19.37
C LYS A 104 19.99 9.18 -20.10
N LEU A 105 20.34 8.38 -21.13
CA LEU A 105 21.38 8.79 -22.06
C LEU A 105 20.92 10.09 -22.74
N PRO A 106 21.85 11.03 -22.99
CA PRO A 106 21.55 12.38 -23.44
C PRO A 106 20.77 12.41 -24.76
#